data_AF-A0A527YXP7-F1
#
_entry.id   AF-A0A527YXP7-F1
#
_cell.length_a   1.000
_cell.length_b   1.000
_cell.length_c   1.000
_cell.angle_alpha   90.00
_cell.angle_beta   90.00
_cell.angle_gamma   90.00
#
_symmetry.space_group_name_H-M   'P 1'
#
loop_
_entity.id
_entity.type
_entity.pdbx_description
1 polymer ?
#
loop_
_entity_poly.entity_id
_entity_poly.type
_entity_poly.pdbx_seq_one_letter_code
_entity_poly.pdbx_strand_id
1 'polypeptide(L)' 'AWAYDRIIASGGRIRVSSLADRLGWSRKHLLGKFSNAIGVGPKTLSRIVRFNRALGLSRQGKSDWADIAADCGYADQAH' A
#
# COMPACT_ATOMS: atom_id res chain seq x y z
N ALA A 1 2.82 10.82 11.15
CA ALA A 1 1.72 11.15 10.21
C ALA A 1 2.19 11.21 8.75
N TRP A 2 3.19 12.02 8.37
CA TRP A 2 3.57 12.25 6.96
C TRP A 2 3.64 11.03 6.02
N ALA A 3 4.34 9.95 6.41
CA ALA A 3 4.45 8.77 5.54
C ALA A 3 3.09 8.05 5.33
N TYR A 4 2.22 8.07 6.34
CA TYR A 4 0.84 7.57 6.23
C TYR A 4 0.07 8.41 5.22
N ASP A 5 0.10 9.74 5.37
CA ASP A 5 -0.63 10.67 4.48
C ASP A 5 -0.19 10.50 3.02
N ARG A 6 1.11 10.28 2.78
CA ARG A 6 1.62 10.02 1.43
C ARG A 6 1.15 8.70 0.85
N ILE A 7 1.03 7.66 1.68
CA ILE A 7 0.45 6.37 1.25
C ILE A 7 -1.02 6.57 0.88
N ILE A 8 -1.81 7.26 1.71
CA ILE A 8 -3.22 7.54 1.43
C ILE A 8 -3.37 8.38 0.15
N ALA A 9 -2.66 9.50 0.04
CA ALA A 9 -2.75 10.41 -1.10
C ALA A 9 -2.34 9.76 -2.44
N SER A 10 -1.42 8.79 -2.41
CA SER A 10 -1.02 8.03 -3.61
C SER A 10 -1.99 6.90 -3.98
N GLY A 11 -3.00 6.62 -3.16
CA GLY A 11 -3.81 5.42 -3.29
C GLY A 11 -3.00 4.13 -3.11
N GLY A 12 -1.99 4.15 -2.22
CA GLY A 12 -1.13 3.00 -1.94
C GLY A 12 -0.11 2.66 -3.04
N ARG A 13 0.12 3.57 -3.99
CA ARG A 13 1.04 3.35 -5.13
C ARG A 13 2.45 3.90 -4.91
N ILE A 14 2.67 4.71 -3.87
CA ILE A 14 4.01 5.21 -3.55
C ILE A 14 4.94 4.07 -3.13
N ARG A 15 6.19 4.09 -3.62
CA ARG A 15 7.20 3.09 -3.23
C ARG A 15 7.68 3.38 -1.82
N VAL A 16 7.75 2.33 -1.00
CA VAL A 16 8.28 2.43 0.38
C VAL A 16 9.75 2.86 0.39
N SER A 17 10.55 2.49 -0.63
CA SER A 17 11.90 3.01 -0.78
C SER A 17 11.92 4.53 -0.91
N SER A 18 11.08 5.11 -1.77
CA SER A 18 10.99 6.57 -1.94
C SER A 18 10.58 7.30 -0.66
N LEU A 19 9.74 6.67 0.19
CA LEU A 19 9.43 7.22 1.52
C LEU A 19 10.65 7.20 2.44
N ALA A 20 11.43 6.12 2.39
CA ALA A 20 12.63 5.95 3.21
C ALA A 20 13.73 6.93 2.78
N ASP A 21 13.98 7.05 1.46
CA ASP A 21 14.95 7.95 0.86
C ASP A 21 14.65 9.41 1.24
N ARG A 22 13.37 9.81 1.18
CA ARG A 22 12.94 11.17 1.52
C ARG A 22 13.08 11.50 3.01
N LEU A 23 13.08 10.49 3.88
CA LEU A 23 13.31 10.66 5.32
C LEU A 23 14.77 10.44 5.71
N GLY A 24 15.66 10.08 4.77
CA GLY A 24 17.03 9.69 5.06
C GLY A 24 17.11 8.42 5.93
N TRP A 25 16.09 7.56 5.86
CA TRP A 25 15.99 6.37 6.70
C TRP A 25 16.29 5.10 5.91
N SER A 26 16.89 4.11 6.57
CA SER A 26 16.89 2.77 6.03
C SER A 26 15.47 2.20 5.98
N ARG A 27 15.22 1.27 5.06
CA ARG A 27 13.92 0.57 4.97
C ARG A 27 13.53 -0.12 6.29
N LYS A 28 14.49 -0.69 7.00
CA LYS A 28 14.29 -1.34 8.32
C LYS A 28 13.88 -0.31 9.38
N HIS A 29 14.54 0.85 9.40
CA HIS A 29 14.22 1.92 10.34
C HIS A 29 12.83 2.49 10.08
N LEU A 30 12.50 2.75 8.80
CA LEU A 30 11.16 3.18 8.41
C LEU A 30 10.09 2.16 8.83
N LEU A 31 10.30 0.87 8.56
CA LEU A 31 9.37 -0.18 8.96
C LEU A 31 9.14 -0.16 10.48
N GLY A 32 10.20 -0.13 11.28
CA GLY A 32 10.08 -0.12 12.74
C GLY A 32 9.33 1.11 13.26
N LYS A 33 9.75 2.32 12.87
CA LYS A 33 9.10 3.56 13.30
C LYS A 33 7.65 3.64 12.85
N PHE A 34 7.36 3.20 11.62
CA PHE A 34 6.03 3.22 11.06
C PHE A 34 5.11 2.21 11.76
N SER A 35 5.54 0.95 11.92
CA SER A 35 4.76 -0.08 12.61
C SER A 35 4.51 0.28 14.08
N ASN A 36 5.49 0.86 14.77
CA ASN A 36 5.30 1.31 16.15
C ASN A 36 4.26 2.43 16.27
N ALA A 37 4.15 3.30 15.25
CA ALA A 37 3.21 4.41 15.26
C ALA A 37 1.79 4.03 14.75
N ILE A 38 1.70 3.10 13.78
CA ILE A 38 0.47 2.81 13.03
C ILE A 38 -0.06 1.39 13.30
N GLY A 39 0.73 0.53 13.96
CA GLY A 39 0.40 -0.87 14.22
C GLY A 39 0.69 -1.84 13.06
N VAL A 40 0.89 -1.33 11.84
CA VAL A 40 1.23 -2.12 10.64
C VAL A 40 2.32 -1.46 9.82
N GLY A 41 3.05 -2.24 9.03
CA GLY A 41 4.10 -1.71 8.16
C GLY A 41 3.58 -0.94 6.93
N PRO A 42 4.41 -0.07 6.33
CA PRO A 42 4.00 0.79 5.22
C PRO A 42 3.61 0.01 3.95
N LYS A 43 4.22 -1.17 3.70
CA LYS A 43 3.81 -2.06 2.60
C LYS A 43 2.40 -2.63 2.81
N THR A 44 2.08 -3.04 4.03
CA THR A 44 0.77 -3.59 4.38
C THR A 44 -0.29 -2.52 4.21
N LEU A 45 -0.08 -1.31 4.74
CA LEU A 45 -1.01 -0.20 4.53
C LEU A 45 -1.20 0.09 3.03
N SER A 46 -0.12 0.11 2.24
CA SER A 46 -0.20 0.33 0.80
C SER A 46 -1.03 -0.73 0.07
N ARG A 47 -1.03 -1.99 0.53
CA ARG A 47 -1.92 -3.04 0.01
C ARG A 47 -3.37 -2.81 0.41
N ILE A 48 -3.65 -2.47 1.67
CA ILE A 48 -5.00 -2.17 2.17
C ILE A 48 -5.63 -1.03 1.38
N VAL A 49 -4.87 0.05 1.14
CA VAL A 49 -5.38 1.20 0.37
C VAL A 49 -5.71 0.81 -1.08
N ARG A 50 -4.84 0.03 -1.74
CA ARG A 50 -5.10 -0.47 -3.09
C ARG A 50 -6.33 -1.38 -3.13
N PHE A 51 -6.47 -2.26 -2.15
CA PHE A 51 -7.62 -3.15 -2.01
C PHE A 51 -8.93 -2.37 -1.84
N ASN A 52 -8.99 -1.43 -0.91
CA ASN A 52 -10.19 -0.61 -0.69
C ASN A 52 -10.56 0.19 -1.94
N ARG A 53 -9.57 0.67 -2.69
CA ARG A 53 -9.80 1.36 -3.97
C ARG A 53 -10.37 0.41 -5.02
N ALA A 54 -9.80 -0.78 -5.16
CA ALA A 54 -10.25 -1.78 -6.11
C ALA A 54 -11.68 -2.28 -5.78
N LEU A 55 -11.98 -2.50 -4.49
CA LEU A 55 -13.33 -2.81 -4.01
C LEU A 55 -14.33 -1.67 -4.31
N GLY A 56 -13.91 -0.42 -4.14
CA GLY A 56 -14.71 0.75 -4.50
C GLY A 56 -15.07 0.80 -5.99
N LEU A 57 -14.13 0.43 -6.87
CA LEU A 57 -14.33 0.37 -8.32
C LEU A 57 -15.21 -0.82 -8.74
N SER A 58 -15.03 -1.98 -8.13
CA SER A 58 -15.86 -3.17 -8.33
C SER A 58 -17.34 -2.87 -8.07
N ARG A 59 -17.63 -2.19 -6.96
CA ARG A 59 -19.00 -1.81 -6.57
C ARG A 59 -19.66 -0.80 -7.52
N GLN A 60 -18.88 -0.12 -8.36
CA GLN A 60 -19.38 0.81 -9.37
C GLN A 60 -19.61 0.12 -10.73
N GLY A 61 -19.43 -1.21 -10.82
CA GLY A 61 -19.66 -2.00 -12.03
C GLY A 61 -18.64 -1.75 -13.15
N LYS A 62 -17.46 -1.22 -12.82
CA LYS A 62 -16.46 -0.72 -13.81
C LYS A 62 -15.20 -1.56 -13.97
N SER A 63 -15.04 -2.72 -13.32
CA SER A 63 -13.82 -3.53 -13.46
C SER A 63 -14.06 -5.03 -13.41
N ASP A 64 -13.29 -5.71 -14.25
CA ASP A 64 -13.09 -7.16 -14.25
C ASP A 64 -12.26 -7.58 -13.02
N TRP A 65 -12.60 -8.70 -12.40
CA TRP A 65 -12.02 -9.13 -11.11
C TRP A 65 -10.52 -9.44 -11.20
N ALA A 66 -10.03 -9.74 -12.40
CA ALA A 66 -8.62 -9.96 -12.70
C ALA A 66 -7.75 -8.71 -12.43
N ASP A 67 -8.25 -7.52 -12.80
CA ASP A 67 -7.54 -6.25 -12.57
C ASP A 67 -7.44 -5.93 -11.07
N ILE A 68 -8.48 -6.29 -10.31
CA ILE A 68 -8.55 -6.10 -8.85
C ILE A 68 -7.53 -7.00 -8.14
N ALA A 69 -7.42 -8.26 -8.54
CA ALA A 69 -6.45 -9.20 -7.97
C ALA A 69 -4.99 -8.75 -8.23
N ALA A 70 -4.70 -8.31 -9.46
CA ALA A 70 -3.40 -7.77 -9.85
C ALA A 70 -3.04 -6.50 -9.06
N ASP A 71 -3.98 -5.55 -8.93
CA ASP A 71 -3.77 -4.30 -8.20
C ASP A 71 -3.56 -4.50 -6.69
N CYS A 72 -4.15 -5.54 -6.11
CA CYS A 72 -4.01 -5.86 -4.69
C CYS A 72 -2.74 -6.67 -4.39
N GLY A 73 -2.09 -7.23 -5.42
CA GLY A 73 -0.99 -8.18 -5.24
C GLY A 73 -1.47 -9.52 -4.67
N TYR A 74 -2.74 -9.87 -4.89
CA TYR A 74 -3.30 -11.21 -4.75
C TYR A 74 -3.20 -11.95 -6.09
N ALA A 75 -2.08 -11.79 -6.80
CA ALA A 75 -1.68 -12.89 -7.67
C ALA A 75 -1.27 -14.00 -6.71
N ASP A 76 -2.12 -15.02 -6.60
CA ASP A 76 -1.65 -16.31 -6.15
C ASP A 76 -0.48 -16.69 -7.07
N GLN A 77 0.72 -16.68 -6.53
CA GLN A 77 1.67 -17.67 -7.00
C GLN A 77 1.07 -18.99 -6.55
N ALA A 78 0.22 -19.59 -7.37
CA ALA A 78 0.06 -21.03 -7.37
C ALA A 78 1.37 -21.61 -7.95
N HIS A 79 2.40 -21.68 -7.11
CA HIS A 79 3.48 -22.66 -7.18
C HIS A 79 4.18 -22.80 -5.82
#